data_AF-A0A672RPN3-F1
#
_entry.id   AF-A0A672RPN3-F1
#
_cell.length_a   1.000
_cell.length_b   1.000
_cell.length_c   1.000
_cell.angle_alpha   90.00
_cell.angle_beta   90.00
_cell.angle_gamma   90.00
#
_symmetry.space_group_name_H-M   'P 1'
#
loop_
_entity.id
_entity.type
_entity.pdbx_description
1 polymer ?
#
loop_
_entity_poly.entity_id
_entity_poly.type
_entity_poly.pdbx_seq_one_letter_code
_entity_poly.pdbx_strand_id
1 'polypeptide(L)'
;MEIFAIFFICMSSLVLANQEERLPNKCEVCKLLMVELQDALEKTGRSKEVLELGEVLDTGKRRRKIKHNASETRLTEAMDNICERILQYKIHAERPGSLRYAKGTSQTMNTLKNLMDKGVKVELGIPYELWDEPSAEVADLKRRVILMH
;
A
#
# COMPACT_ATOMS: atom_id res chain seq x y z
N MET A 1 -16.13 -20.86 39.17
CA MET A 1 -16.80 -19.88 38.28
C MET A 1 -15.83 -18.76 37.92
N GLU A 2 -15.28 -18.04 38.91
CA GLU A 2 -14.27 -16.98 38.74
C GLU A 2 -13.00 -17.44 37.99
N ILE A 3 -12.42 -18.60 38.35
CA ILE A 3 -11.18 -19.11 37.73
C ILE A 3 -11.37 -19.45 36.24
N PHE A 4 -12.54 -19.99 35.88
CA PHE A 4 -12.88 -20.27 34.49
C PHE A 4 -13.09 -18.99 33.69
N ALA A 5 -13.66 -17.94 34.31
CA ALA A 5 -13.79 -16.64 33.69
C ALA A 5 -12.42 -15.97 33.46
N ILE A 6 -11.51 -16.03 34.44
CA ILE A 6 -10.14 -15.50 34.32
C ILE A 6 -9.37 -16.24 33.23
N PHE A 7 -9.51 -17.57 33.14
CA PHE A 7 -8.88 -18.35 32.08
C PHE A 7 -9.45 -18.01 30.71
N PHE A 8 -10.77 -17.83 30.59
CA PHE A 8 -11.41 -17.41 29.33
C PHE A 8 -10.98 -15.99 28.92
N ILE A 9 -10.89 -15.05 29.87
CA ILE A 9 -10.42 -13.68 29.62
C ILE A 9 -8.96 -13.71 29.18
N CYS A 10 -8.11 -14.48 29.85
CA CYS A 10 -6.69 -14.62 29.52
C CYS A 10 -6.48 -15.25 28.13
N MET A 11 -7.22 -16.32 27.83
CA MET A 11 -7.18 -16.97 26.51
C MET A 11 -7.71 -16.05 25.40
N SER A 12 -8.77 -15.29 25.66
CA SER A 12 -9.29 -14.31 24.69
C SER A 12 -8.30 -13.16 24.45
N SER A 13 -7.56 -12.74 25.48
CA SER A 13 -6.52 -11.71 25.37
C SER A 13 -5.32 -12.20 24.56
N LEU A 14 -4.88 -13.45 24.76
CA LEU A 14 -3.84 -14.10 23.97
C LEU A 14 -4.23 -14.26 22.49
N VAL A 15 -5.50 -14.59 22.22
CA VAL A 15 -6.03 -14.70 20.86
C VAL A 15 -6.10 -13.32 20.17
N LEU A 16 -6.51 -12.28 20.90
CA LEU A 16 -6.62 -10.93 20.35
C LEU A 16 -5.25 -10.31 20.03
N ALA A 17 -4.23 -10.56 20.86
CA ALA A 17 -2.85 -10.11 20.62
C ALA A 17 -2.28 -10.68 19.30
N ASN A 18 -2.70 -11.90 18.92
CA ASN A 18 -2.25 -12.56 17.69
C ASN A 18 -2.95 -12.03 16.42
N GLN A 19 -4.05 -11.29 16.56
CA GLN A 19 -4.70 -10.58 15.45
C GLN A 19 -4.12 -9.18 15.22
N GLU A 20 -3.65 -8.50 16.28
CA GLU A 20 -3.01 -7.18 16.18
C GLU A 20 -1.74 -7.21 15.33
N GLU A 21 -1.04 -8.34 15.29
CA GLU A 21 0.22 -8.52 14.54
C GLU A 21 0.05 -8.46 13.01
N ARG A 22 -1.17 -8.69 12.51
CA ARG A 22 -1.49 -8.68 11.06
C ARG A 22 -1.97 -7.34 10.51
N LEU A 23 -2.21 -6.35 11.37
CA LEU A 23 -2.64 -5.03 10.91
C LEU A 23 -1.41 -4.12 10.72
N PRO A 24 -1.31 -3.36 9.61
CA PRO A 24 -0.25 -2.38 9.45
C PRO A 24 -0.32 -1.34 10.57
N ASN A 25 0.82 -1.11 11.22
CA ASN A 25 0.91 -0.07 12.25
C ASN A 25 0.85 1.33 11.60
N LYS A 26 0.33 2.34 12.31
CA LYS A 26 0.27 3.73 11.84
C LYS A 26 1.63 4.25 11.34
N CYS A 27 2.71 3.89 12.03
CA CYS A 27 4.07 4.26 11.63
C CYS A 27 4.51 3.58 10.31
N GLU A 28 4.08 2.34 10.07
CA GLU A 28 4.40 1.62 8.83
C GLU A 28 3.64 2.22 7.65
N VAL A 29 2.36 2.52 7.83
CA VAL A 29 1.52 3.22 6.83
C VAL A 29 2.13 4.57 6.48
N CYS A 30 2.45 5.38 7.49
CA CYS A 30 3.05 6.71 7.29
C CYS A 30 4.40 6.62 6.57
N LYS A 31 5.26 5.66 6.96
CA LYS A 31 6.55 5.43 6.30
C LYS A 31 6.38 5.09 4.82
N LEU A 32 5.48 4.16 4.48
CA LEU A 32 5.25 3.78 3.09
C LEU A 32 4.66 4.94 2.28
N LEU A 33 3.67 5.65 2.83
CA LEU A 33 3.07 6.82 2.22
C LEU A 33 4.12 7.88 1.89
N MET A 34 4.97 8.24 2.86
CA MET A 34 5.98 9.28 2.66
C MET A 34 7.04 8.88 1.63
N VAL A 35 7.46 7.61 1.61
CA VAL A 35 8.43 7.12 0.61
C VAL A 35 7.85 7.17 -0.81
N GLU A 36 6.62 6.72 -0.99
CA GLU A 36 5.96 6.75 -2.31
C GLU A 36 5.61 8.17 -2.75
N LEU A 37 5.20 9.03 -1.81
CA LEU A 37 4.93 10.44 -2.08
C LEU A 37 6.20 11.17 -2.52
N GLN A 38 7.32 10.96 -1.82
CA GLN A 38 8.59 11.55 -2.19
C GLN A 38 9.01 11.12 -3.60
N ASP A 39 8.95 9.83 -3.91
CA ASP A 39 9.27 9.31 -5.26
C ASP A 39 8.34 9.90 -6.34
N ALA A 40 7.03 10.03 -6.05
CA ALA A 40 6.07 10.64 -6.97
C ALA A 40 6.37 12.13 -7.23
N LEU A 41 6.69 12.90 -6.18
CA LEU A 41 7.03 14.32 -6.29
C LEU A 41 8.38 14.55 -6.99
N GLU A 42 9.37 13.68 -6.78
CA GLU A 42 10.66 13.74 -7.48
C GLU A 42 10.52 13.45 -8.98
N LYS A 43 9.65 12.51 -9.35
CA LYS A 43 9.34 12.19 -10.75
C LYS A 43 8.60 13.34 -11.44
N THR A 44 7.55 13.85 -10.83
CA THR A 44 6.71 14.92 -11.40
C THR A 44 7.42 16.27 -11.40
N GLY A 45 8.30 16.54 -10.43
CA GLY A 45 9.09 17.78 -10.36
C GLY A 45 10.06 18.01 -11.54
N ARG A 46 10.35 16.97 -12.33
CA ARG A 46 11.16 17.08 -13.57
C ARG A 46 10.33 17.50 -14.78
N SER A 47 9.00 17.48 -14.68
CA SER A 47 8.11 17.87 -15.77
C SER A 47 8.19 19.39 -16.03
N LYS A 48 8.00 19.79 -17.29
CA LYS A 48 7.91 21.21 -17.69
C LYS A 48 6.47 21.61 -18.00
N GLU A 49 5.51 20.87 -17.46
CA GLU A 49 4.09 21.07 -17.76
C GLU A 49 3.59 22.40 -17.19
N VAL A 50 2.67 23.04 -17.92
CA VAL A 50 2.11 24.34 -17.60
C VAL A 50 0.59 24.23 -17.67
N LEU A 51 -0.08 24.48 -16.55
CA LEU A 51 -1.53 24.60 -16.49
C LEU A 51 -1.95 25.98 -16.98
N GLU A 52 -2.89 26.01 -17.91
CA GLU A 52 -3.51 27.24 -18.38
C GLU A 52 -4.92 27.35 -17.80
N LEU A 53 -5.13 28.34 -16.93
CA LEU A 53 -6.37 28.52 -16.17
C LEU A 53 -7.24 29.64 -16.78
N GLY A 54 -8.55 29.42 -16.83
CA GLY A 54 -9.60 30.40 -17.17
C GLY A 54 -10.51 29.98 -18.33
N GLU A 55 -11.79 30.35 -18.25
CA GLU A 55 -12.78 30.19 -19.34
C GLU A 55 -12.61 31.25 -20.43
N VAL A 56 -12.80 30.81 -21.67
CA VAL A 56 -12.85 31.69 -22.84
C VAL A 56 -14.31 32.08 -23.05
N LEU A 57 -14.71 33.21 -22.49
CA LEU A 57 -15.87 33.95 -22.97
C LEU A 57 -15.34 35.17 -23.75
N ASP A 58 -15.60 35.13 -25.05
CA ASP A 58 -15.40 36.16 -26.08
C ASP A 58 -13.98 36.61 -26.50
N THR A 59 -12.90 36.33 -25.76
CA THR A 59 -11.56 36.92 -26.07
C THR A 59 -10.44 35.96 -26.43
N GLY A 60 -10.68 34.65 -26.53
CA GLY A 60 -9.73 33.64 -27.02
C GLY A 60 -8.43 33.43 -26.23
N LYS A 61 -8.09 34.31 -25.28
CA LYS A 61 -6.81 34.30 -24.56
C LYS A 61 -6.99 33.83 -23.11
N ARG A 62 -6.46 32.64 -22.79
CA ARG A 62 -6.34 32.14 -21.41
C ARG A 62 -5.46 33.09 -20.57
N ARG A 63 -5.94 33.45 -19.38
CA ARG A 63 -5.41 34.60 -18.62
C ARG A 63 -4.26 34.27 -17.66
N ARG A 64 -4.10 33.02 -17.20
CA ARG A 64 -3.04 32.66 -16.24
C ARG A 64 -2.39 31.34 -16.61
N LYS A 65 -1.05 31.35 -16.71
CA LYS A 65 -0.22 30.15 -16.89
C LYS A 65 0.52 29.87 -15.59
N ILE A 66 0.32 28.71 -15.00
CA ILE A 66 1.00 28.28 -13.77
C ILE A 66 1.81 27.02 -14.09
N LYS A 67 3.05 26.96 -13.61
CA LYS A 67 3.86 25.74 -13.74
C LYS A 67 3.26 24.62 -12.91
N HIS A 68 3.09 23.43 -13.47
CA HIS A 68 2.55 22.26 -12.78
C HIS A 68 3.34 21.93 -11.51
N ASN A 69 4.67 22.03 -11.56
CA ASN A 69 5.55 21.83 -10.41
C ASN A 69 5.26 22.72 -9.19
N ALA A 70 4.64 23.89 -9.39
CA ALA A 70 4.28 24.80 -8.31
C ALA A 70 2.77 24.79 -7.99
N SER A 71 2.00 23.95 -8.68
CA SER A 71 0.56 23.85 -8.53
C SER A 71 0.16 22.88 -7.41
N GLU A 72 -0.98 23.15 -6.77
CA GLU A 72 -1.63 22.22 -5.84
C GLU A 72 -2.12 20.96 -6.55
N THR A 73 -2.55 21.09 -7.82
CA THR A 73 -3.00 19.98 -8.66
C THR A 73 -1.98 18.85 -8.74
N ARG A 74 -0.68 19.18 -8.82
CA ARG A 74 0.39 18.19 -8.76
C ARG A 74 0.35 17.34 -7.50
N LEU A 75 0.06 17.96 -6.36
CA LEU A 75 0.00 17.26 -5.08
C LEU A 75 -1.18 16.28 -5.11
N THR A 76 -2.38 16.74 -5.47
CA THR A 76 -3.57 15.87 -5.55
C THR A 76 -3.34 14.68 -6.50
N GLU A 77 -2.82 14.92 -7.70
CA GLU A 77 -2.49 13.85 -8.66
C GLU A 77 -1.44 12.89 -8.11
N ALA A 78 -0.41 13.39 -7.42
CA ALA A 78 0.59 12.52 -6.80
C ALA A 78 -0.03 11.65 -5.70
N MET A 79 -0.96 12.19 -4.90
CA MET A 79 -1.65 11.48 -3.83
C MET A 79 -2.55 10.36 -4.36
N ASP A 80 -3.31 10.63 -5.41
CA ASP A 80 -4.20 9.64 -6.03
C ASP A 80 -3.40 8.46 -6.62
N ASN A 81 -2.24 8.74 -7.21
CA ASN A 81 -1.36 7.72 -7.79
C ASN A 81 -0.71 6.80 -6.74
N ILE A 82 -0.59 7.23 -5.48
CA ILE A 82 0.03 6.40 -4.42
C ILE A 82 -0.83 5.17 -4.12
N CYS A 83 -2.15 5.30 -4.15
CA CYS A 83 -3.06 4.21 -3.82
C CYS A 83 -2.88 2.99 -4.73
N GLU A 84 -2.59 3.20 -6.01
CA GLU A 84 -2.30 2.12 -6.97
C GLU A 84 -0.91 1.52 -6.74
N ARG A 85 0.07 2.36 -6.39
CA ARG A 85 1.45 1.91 -6.10
C ARG A 85 1.52 1.06 -4.84
N ILE A 86 0.70 1.36 -3.84
CA ILE A 86 0.61 0.56 -2.61
C ILE A 86 0.15 -0.88 -2.90
N LEU A 87 -0.69 -1.11 -3.90
CA LEU A 87 -1.12 -2.46 -4.29
C LEU A 87 0.02 -3.32 -4.87
N GLN A 88 1.13 -2.71 -5.31
CA GLN A 88 2.30 -3.42 -5.83
C GLN A 88 3.16 -4.03 -4.71
N TYR A 89 2.89 -3.67 -3.45
CA TYR A 89 3.59 -4.24 -2.31
C TYR A 89 3.10 -5.65 -2.02
N LYS A 90 4.06 -6.51 -1.65
CA LYS A 90 3.79 -7.84 -1.11
C LYS A 90 4.37 -7.94 0.30
N ILE A 91 3.89 -8.93 1.05
CA ILE A 91 4.33 -9.19 2.42
C ILE A 91 5.46 -10.21 2.39
N HIS A 92 6.55 -9.85 3.03
CA HIS A 92 7.75 -10.63 3.23
C HIS A 92 7.79 -11.06 4.69
N ALA A 93 7.24 -12.24 4.99
CA ALA A 93 7.23 -12.82 6.34
C ALA A 93 8.66 -13.03 6.90
N GLU A 94 9.65 -13.11 6.01
CA GLU A 94 11.06 -13.24 6.36
C GLU A 94 11.70 -11.94 6.91
N ARG A 95 11.04 -10.79 6.81
CA ARG A 95 11.58 -9.48 7.23
C ARG A 95 10.83 -8.91 8.44
N PRO A 96 11.53 -8.41 9.47
CA PRO A 96 10.88 -7.83 10.63
C PRO A 96 10.44 -6.38 10.41
N GLY A 97 9.35 -6.00 11.07
CA GLY A 97 8.81 -4.63 11.12
C GLY A 97 8.46 -4.06 9.75
N SER A 98 8.64 -2.75 9.59
CA SER A 98 8.24 -2.02 8.36
C SER A 98 8.89 -2.51 7.06
N LEU A 99 9.96 -3.32 7.13
CA LEU A 99 10.62 -3.90 5.95
C LEU A 99 9.86 -5.09 5.37
N ARG A 100 8.82 -5.58 6.07
CA ARG A 100 7.94 -6.66 5.58
C ARG A 100 7.16 -6.27 4.34
N TYR A 101 6.92 -4.99 4.12
CA TYR A 101 6.31 -4.50 2.89
C TYR A 101 7.40 -4.16 1.88
N ALA A 102 7.50 -4.96 0.81
CA ALA A 102 8.38 -4.63 -0.31
C ALA A 102 7.74 -5.01 -1.64
N LYS A 103 8.19 -4.35 -2.71
CA LYS A 103 7.78 -4.67 -4.08
C LYS A 103 8.56 -5.89 -4.55
N GLY A 104 7.86 -6.83 -5.20
CA GLY A 104 8.44 -8.08 -5.72
C GLY A 104 8.02 -9.33 -4.94
N THR A 105 8.49 -10.48 -5.39
CA THR A 105 8.11 -11.79 -4.83
C THR A 105 8.89 -12.10 -3.56
N SER A 106 8.22 -12.57 -2.50
CA SER A 106 8.88 -12.98 -1.26
C SER A 106 9.69 -14.26 -1.44
N GLN A 107 10.72 -14.45 -0.60
CA GLN A 107 11.53 -15.67 -0.66
C GLN A 107 10.70 -16.92 -0.43
N THR A 108 9.75 -16.85 0.52
CA THR A 108 8.79 -17.92 0.81
C THR A 108 7.93 -18.23 -0.41
N MET A 109 7.34 -17.22 -1.05
CA MET A 109 6.48 -17.44 -2.22
C MET A 109 7.27 -17.99 -3.41
N ASN A 110 8.50 -17.51 -3.62
CA ASN A 110 9.38 -18.05 -4.66
C ASN A 110 9.72 -19.53 -4.41
N THR A 111 9.96 -19.90 -3.16
CA THR A 111 10.22 -21.29 -2.77
C THR A 111 8.99 -22.17 -3.01
N LEU A 112 7.79 -21.68 -2.68
CA LEU A 112 6.53 -22.41 -2.91
C LEU A 112 6.26 -22.62 -4.40
N LYS A 113 6.46 -21.58 -5.24
CA LYS A 113 6.37 -21.70 -6.71
C LYS A 113 7.36 -22.73 -7.24
N ASN A 114 8.63 -22.68 -6.83
CA ASN A 114 9.65 -23.65 -7.23
C ASN A 114 9.32 -25.10 -6.83
N LEU A 115 8.68 -25.32 -5.67
CA LEU A 115 8.25 -26.66 -5.25
C LEU A 115 7.09 -27.16 -6.11
N MET A 116 6.13 -26.28 -6.41
CA MET A 116 5.02 -26.59 -7.31
C MET A 116 5.51 -26.91 -8.72
N ASP A 117 6.46 -26.13 -9.25
CA ASP A 117 7.06 -26.35 -10.58
C ASP A 117 7.80 -27.69 -10.67
N LYS A 118 8.30 -28.20 -9.54
CA LYS A 118 8.91 -29.54 -9.41
C LYS A 118 7.89 -30.67 -9.24
N GLY A 119 6.59 -30.37 -9.29
CA GLY A 119 5.50 -31.33 -9.17
C GLY A 119 5.09 -31.64 -7.72
N VAL A 120 5.55 -30.87 -6.73
CA VAL A 120 5.10 -31.03 -5.34
C VAL A 120 3.74 -30.34 -5.20
N LYS A 121 2.75 -31.07 -4.66
CA LYS A 121 1.43 -30.50 -4.38
C LYS A 121 1.53 -29.51 -3.23
N VAL A 122 1.39 -28.21 -3.53
CA VAL A 122 1.32 -27.14 -2.52
C VAL A 122 -0.12 -26.69 -2.39
N GLU A 123 -0.72 -26.91 -1.22
CA GLU A 123 -2.09 -26.49 -0.92
C GLU A 123 -2.06 -25.21 -0.07
N LEU A 124 -2.28 -24.05 -0.71
CA LEU A 124 -2.43 -22.76 -0.01
C LEU A 124 -3.88 -22.39 0.27
N GLY A 125 -4.85 -23.22 -0.15
CA GLY A 125 -6.28 -22.90 -0.07
C GLY A 125 -6.73 -21.80 -1.03
N ILE A 126 -5.86 -21.37 -1.93
CA ILE A 126 -6.09 -20.33 -2.94
C ILE A 126 -5.62 -20.89 -4.30
N PRO A 127 -6.42 -20.75 -5.38
CA PRO A 127 -6.05 -21.22 -6.71
C PRO A 127 -4.80 -20.49 -7.23
N TYR A 128 -4.01 -21.17 -8.06
CA TYR A 128 -2.68 -20.71 -8.49
C TYR A 128 -2.70 -19.34 -9.19
N GLU A 129 -3.77 -19.07 -9.94
CA GLU A 129 -3.97 -17.81 -10.67
C GLU A 129 -4.01 -16.59 -9.73
N LEU A 130 -4.38 -16.79 -8.47
CA LEU A 130 -4.51 -15.73 -7.46
C LEU A 130 -3.27 -15.59 -6.56
N TRP A 131 -2.19 -16.34 -6.82
CA TRP A 131 -0.97 -16.26 -5.97
C TRP A 131 -0.21 -14.95 -6.12
N ASP A 132 -0.45 -14.21 -7.20
CA ASP A 132 0.15 -12.90 -7.45
C ASP A 132 -0.77 -11.72 -7.07
N GLU A 133 -2.01 -11.99 -6.67
CA GLU A 133 -2.99 -11.02 -6.17
C GLU A 133 -2.50 -10.39 -4.85
N PRO A 134 -2.76 -9.09 -4.61
CA PRO A 134 -2.47 -8.48 -3.31
C PRO A 134 -3.22 -9.17 -2.18
N SER A 135 -2.53 -9.40 -1.06
CA SER A 135 -3.14 -10.02 0.12
C SER A 135 -4.12 -9.08 0.82
N ALA A 136 -5.00 -9.63 1.66
CA ALA A 136 -5.96 -8.85 2.45
C ALA A 136 -5.29 -7.76 3.31
N GLU A 137 -4.10 -8.03 3.84
CA GLU A 137 -3.34 -7.06 4.63
C GLU A 137 -2.83 -5.89 3.76
N VAL A 138 -2.47 -6.12 2.49
CA VAL A 138 -2.11 -5.05 1.54
C VAL A 138 -3.34 -4.24 1.13
N ALA A 139 -4.50 -4.87 0.97
CA ALA A 139 -5.76 -4.17 0.75
C ALA A 139 -6.10 -3.25 1.96
N ASP A 140 -5.85 -3.74 3.17
CA ASP A 140 -6.00 -2.97 4.41
C ASP A 140 -4.99 -1.83 4.52
N LEU A 141 -3.76 -2.04 4.05
CA LEU A 141 -2.74 -0.99 3.94
C LEU A 141 -3.23 0.13 3.01
N LYS A 142 -3.76 -0.21 1.82
CA LYS A 142 -4.38 0.75 0.90
C LYS A 142 -5.50 1.53 1.58
N ARG A 143 -6.40 0.83 2.29
CA ARG A 143 -7.50 1.47 3.02
C ARG A 143 -6.99 2.47 4.07
N ARG A 144 -5.96 2.12 4.83
CA ARG A 144 -5.37 3.03 5.83
C ARG A 144 -4.64 4.23 5.21
N VAL A 145 -3.98 4.05 4.08
CA VAL A 145 -3.39 5.16 3.32
C VAL A 145 -4.48 6.14 2.87
N ILE A 146 -5.59 5.64 2.33
CA ILE A 146 -6.74 6.47 1.93
C ILE A 146 -7.31 7.26 3.12
N LEU A 147 -7.35 6.67 4.31
CA LEU A 147 -7.82 7.35 5.52
C LEU A 147 -6.85 8.40 6.10
N MET A 148 -5.59 8.39 5.66
CA MET A 148 -4.60 9.42 6.02
C MET A 148 -4.58 10.62 5.07
N HIS A 149 -5.19 10.48 3.89
CA HIS A 149 -5.45 11.55 2.92
C HIS A 149 -6.73 12.30 3.30
#